data_AF-A0A9D6FQS4-F1
#
_entry.id   AF-A0A9D6FQS4-F1
#
_cell.length_a   1.000
_cell.length_b   1.000
_cell.length_c   1.000
_cell.angle_alpha   90.00
_cell.angle_beta   90.00
_cell.angle_gamma   90.00
#
_symmetry.space_group_name_H-M   'P 1'
#
loop_
_entity.id
_entity.type
_entity.pdbx_description
1 polymer ?
#
loop_
_entity_poly.entity_id
_entity_poly.type
_entity_poly.pdbx_seq_one_letter_code
_entity_poly.pdbx_strand_id
1 'polypeptide(L)'
;MRLTCLVAFLAASPLTARAQDPPTQVHLAYGADPAVEMVVMWRTASDTATHEVRYGVTPALGSLASGSAAPSPNGGTGAIHTVAVGGLAPDTLYYYSCGDATAGWSATRTFRTAAAAAKAIVIAAYGDAGTSALALARKLLSRGARNL
;
A
#
# COMPACT_ATOMS: atom_id res chain seq x y z
N MET A 1 -58.97 -23.03 -23.37
CA MET A 1 -58.20 -21.80 -23.14
C MET A 1 -57.90 -21.69 -21.64
N ARG A 2 -56.72 -22.11 -21.19
CA ARG A 2 -56.27 -21.98 -19.79
C ARG A 2 -54.99 -21.17 -19.81
N LEU A 3 -55.07 -19.88 -19.46
CA LEU A 3 -53.92 -19.01 -19.26
C LEU A 3 -53.18 -19.45 -18.00
N THR A 4 -51.92 -19.86 -18.15
CA THR A 4 -51.03 -20.12 -17.02
C THR A 4 -50.17 -18.87 -16.83
N CYS A 5 -50.39 -18.15 -15.73
CA CYS A 5 -49.66 -16.94 -15.38
C CYS A 5 -48.28 -17.35 -14.83
N LEU A 6 -47.21 -17.05 -15.55
CA LEU A 6 -45.83 -17.29 -15.11
C LEU A 6 -45.45 -16.19 -14.09
N VAL A 7 -45.45 -16.52 -12.81
CA VAL A 7 -44.91 -15.63 -11.77
C VAL A 7 -43.40 -15.79 -11.76
N ALA A 8 -42.69 -14.80 -12.32
CA ALA A 8 -41.23 -14.74 -12.22
C ALA A 8 -40.83 -14.34 -10.80
N PHE A 9 -40.24 -15.27 -10.04
CA PHE A 9 -39.58 -14.95 -8.78
C PHE A 9 -38.25 -14.25 -9.07
N LEU A 10 -38.20 -12.93 -8.88
CA LEU A 10 -36.91 -12.22 -8.74
C LEU A 10 -36.30 -12.62 -7.40
N ALA A 11 -35.32 -13.52 -7.42
CA ALA A 11 -34.46 -13.75 -6.26
C ALA A 11 -33.52 -12.53 -6.12
N ALA A 12 -33.83 -11.63 -5.19
CA ALA A 12 -32.91 -10.58 -4.80
C ALA A 12 -31.81 -11.20 -3.93
N SER A 13 -30.64 -11.48 -4.52
CA SER A 13 -29.46 -11.86 -3.75
C SER A 13 -29.07 -10.68 -2.84
N PRO A 14 -28.88 -10.89 -1.52
CA PRO A 14 -28.39 -9.83 -0.66
C PRO A 14 -26.97 -9.45 -1.11
N LEU A 15 -26.75 -8.18 -1.46
CA LEU A 15 -25.39 -7.63 -1.53
C LEU A 15 -24.83 -7.69 -0.11
N THR A 16 -24.05 -8.73 0.17
CA THR A 16 -23.28 -8.79 1.40
C THR A 16 -22.15 -7.79 1.22
N ALA A 17 -22.29 -6.59 1.78
CA ALA A 17 -21.21 -5.62 1.81
C ALA A 17 -20.03 -6.27 2.54
N ARG A 18 -18.93 -6.54 1.82
CA ARG A 18 -17.71 -7.06 2.45
C ARG A 18 -17.23 -6.00 3.44
N ALA A 19 -16.90 -6.42 4.66
CA ALA A 19 -16.30 -5.50 5.64
C ALA A 19 -15.06 -4.85 5.02
N GLN A 20 -14.90 -3.54 5.22
CA GLN A 20 -13.71 -2.82 4.76
C GLN A 20 -12.46 -3.45 5.42
N ASP A 21 -11.42 -3.64 4.63
CA ASP A 21 -10.10 -4.16 5.01
C ASP A 21 -9.03 -3.22 4.43
N PRO A 22 -8.97 -1.96 4.91
CA PRO A 22 -8.11 -0.95 4.31
C PRO A 22 -6.62 -1.27 4.55
N PRO A 23 -5.72 -0.85 3.65
CA PRO A 23 -4.30 -1.16 3.74
C PRO A 23 -3.62 -0.74 5.04
N THR A 24 -2.79 -1.64 5.57
CA THR A 24 -1.90 -1.44 6.72
C THR A 24 -0.46 -1.75 6.33
N GLN A 25 0.50 -1.39 7.19
CA GLN A 25 1.94 -1.72 7.01
C GLN A 25 2.49 -1.32 5.62
N VAL A 26 2.01 -0.16 5.12
CA VAL A 26 2.42 0.37 3.82
C VAL A 26 3.90 0.71 3.85
N HIS A 27 4.67 0.16 2.92
CA HIS A 27 6.09 0.42 2.76
C HIS A 27 6.46 0.55 1.29
N LEU A 28 7.60 1.22 1.06
CA LEU A 28 8.13 1.50 -0.26
C LEU A 28 9.49 0.84 -0.41
N ALA A 29 9.79 0.40 -1.62
CA ALA A 29 11.12 -0.01 -2.03
C ALA A 29 11.41 0.58 -3.42
N TYR A 30 12.68 0.91 -3.67
CA TYR A 30 13.08 1.23 -5.04
C TYR A 30 12.93 0.01 -5.93
N GLY A 31 12.46 0.25 -7.16
CA GLY A 31 12.42 -0.75 -8.20
C GLY A 31 13.79 -1.04 -8.80
N ALA A 32 13.82 -1.64 -9.98
CA ALA A 32 15.07 -1.92 -10.70
C ALA A 32 15.83 -0.62 -11.04
N ASP A 33 15.09 0.44 -11.40
CA ASP A 33 15.63 1.79 -11.59
C ASP A 33 14.88 2.79 -10.68
N PRO A 34 15.53 3.34 -9.63
CA PRO A 34 14.90 4.25 -8.69
C PRO A 34 14.49 5.60 -9.30
N ALA A 35 14.97 5.95 -10.50
CA ALA A 35 14.60 7.18 -11.18
C ALA A 35 13.24 7.08 -11.87
N VAL A 36 12.80 5.87 -12.23
CA VAL A 36 11.58 5.65 -13.03
C VAL A 36 10.63 4.61 -12.46
N GLU A 37 11.00 3.94 -11.37
CA GLU A 37 10.19 2.89 -10.73
C GLU A 37 10.20 2.97 -9.20
N MET A 38 9.02 2.79 -8.62
CA MET A 38 8.81 2.64 -7.17
C MET A 38 7.91 1.44 -6.92
N VAL A 39 8.29 0.57 -5.99
CA VAL A 39 7.48 -0.56 -5.54
C VAL A 39 6.72 -0.17 -4.29
N VAL A 40 5.39 -0.29 -4.34
CA VAL A 40 4.50 -0.05 -3.20
C VAL A 40 4.00 -1.39 -2.69
N MET A 41 4.16 -1.60 -1.39
CA MET A 41 3.74 -2.83 -0.72
C MET A 41 2.87 -2.51 0.49
N TRP A 42 1.86 -3.34 0.73
CA TRP A 42 0.98 -3.20 1.88
C TRP A 42 0.39 -4.53 2.30
N ARG A 43 -0.29 -4.53 3.45
CA ARG A 43 -0.97 -5.69 4.02
C ARG A 43 -2.44 -5.42 4.27
N THR A 44 -3.25 -6.45 4.06
CA THR A 44 -4.67 -6.53 4.44
C THR A 44 -4.90 -7.81 5.26
N ALA A 45 -6.03 -7.90 5.98
CA ALA A 45 -6.41 -9.08 6.76
C ALA A 45 -6.77 -10.29 5.89
N SER A 46 -7.16 -10.06 4.64
CA SER A 46 -7.48 -11.06 3.63
C SER A 46 -7.11 -10.57 2.23
N ASP A 47 -6.98 -11.47 1.27
CA ASP A 47 -6.80 -11.05 -0.11
C ASP A 47 -7.98 -10.18 -0.60
N THR A 48 -7.70 -9.26 -1.52
CA THR A 48 -8.66 -8.30 -2.08
C THR A 48 -8.95 -8.61 -3.54
N ALA A 49 -10.01 -8.02 -4.11
CA ALA A 49 -10.38 -8.28 -5.50
C ALA A 49 -9.36 -7.71 -6.49
N THR A 50 -8.79 -6.55 -6.16
CA THR A 50 -7.74 -5.87 -6.93
C THR A 50 -6.58 -5.47 -6.03
N HIS A 51 -5.41 -5.25 -6.63
CA HIS A 51 -4.20 -4.84 -5.94
C HIS A 51 -3.66 -3.60 -6.65
N GLU A 52 -4.14 -2.44 -6.24
CA GLU A 52 -3.99 -1.23 -7.02
C GLU A 52 -3.27 -0.13 -6.26
N VAL A 53 -2.52 0.67 -7.02
CA VAL A 53 -1.96 1.94 -6.59
C VAL A 53 -2.49 3.04 -7.49
N ARG A 54 -3.23 3.97 -6.91
CA ARG A 54 -3.56 5.26 -7.53
C ARG A 54 -2.42 6.21 -7.29
N TYR A 55 -1.94 6.90 -8.32
CA TYR A 55 -0.82 7.82 -8.21
C TYR A 55 -0.93 9.02 -9.14
N GLY A 56 -0.13 10.06 -8.89
CA GLY A 56 -0.03 11.24 -9.73
C GLY A 56 0.91 12.29 -9.16
N VAL A 57 1.20 13.34 -9.93
CA VAL A 57 2.05 14.47 -9.49
C VAL A 57 1.27 15.52 -8.67
N THR A 58 -0.02 15.30 -8.48
CA THR A 58 -0.90 16.13 -7.64
C THR A 58 -1.67 15.25 -6.66
N PRO A 59 -2.19 15.81 -5.54
CA PRO A 59 -3.00 15.07 -4.58
C PRO A 59 -4.31 14.49 -5.15
N ALA A 60 -4.77 14.98 -6.30
CA ALA A 60 -5.96 14.45 -6.98
C ALA A 60 -5.73 13.03 -7.53
N LEU A 61 -4.47 12.59 -7.62
CA LEU A 61 -4.06 11.36 -8.31
C LEU A 61 -4.54 11.41 -9.78
N GLY A 62 -4.49 10.31 -10.51
CA GLY A 62 -5.00 10.27 -11.90
C GLY A 62 -4.50 9.10 -12.73
N SER A 63 -3.48 8.42 -12.25
CA SER A 63 -2.96 7.19 -12.84
C SER A 63 -3.24 6.00 -11.91
N LEU A 64 -3.28 4.80 -12.50
CA LEU A 64 -3.52 3.55 -11.80
C LEU A 64 -2.47 2.53 -12.24
N ALA A 65 -1.87 1.84 -11.28
CA ALA A 65 -1.02 0.68 -11.50
C ALA A 65 -1.60 -0.51 -10.74
N SER A 66 -1.48 -1.70 -11.33
CA SER A 66 -1.95 -2.95 -10.73
C SER A 66 -0.77 -3.89 -10.48
N GLY A 67 -0.92 -4.78 -9.52
CA GLY A 67 0.08 -5.79 -9.20
C GLY A 67 -0.56 -7.07 -8.70
N SER A 68 0.08 -7.70 -7.73
CA SER A 68 -0.30 -9.03 -7.24
C SER A 68 -0.31 -9.08 -5.71
N ALA A 69 -1.02 -10.05 -5.16
CA ALA A 69 -0.94 -10.42 -3.76
C ALA A 69 -0.32 -11.80 -3.56
N ALA A 70 0.27 -12.02 -2.39
CA ALA A 70 0.66 -13.32 -1.90
C ALA A 70 0.18 -13.47 -0.44
N PRO A 71 -0.17 -14.69 0.02
CA PRO A 71 -0.40 -14.94 1.43
C PRO A 71 0.82 -14.55 2.27
N SER A 72 0.57 -14.07 3.49
CA SER A 72 1.66 -13.80 4.41
C SER A 72 2.49 -15.06 4.68
N PRO A 73 3.83 -14.98 4.66
CA PRO A 73 4.70 -16.15 4.82
C PRO A 73 4.67 -16.69 6.27
N ASN A 74 5.23 -17.88 6.46
CA ASN A 74 5.49 -18.49 7.77
C ASN A 74 4.26 -18.64 8.67
N GLY A 75 3.09 -18.93 8.09
CA GLY A 75 1.84 -19.06 8.82
C GLY A 75 1.25 -17.72 9.29
N GLY A 76 1.77 -16.60 8.80
CA GLY A 76 1.15 -15.30 8.99
C GLY A 76 -0.23 -15.26 8.36
N THR A 77 -1.16 -14.55 9.01
CA THR A 77 -2.50 -14.30 8.46
C THR A 77 -2.45 -13.18 7.41
N GLY A 78 -3.48 -13.06 6.57
CA GLY A 78 -3.64 -11.94 5.63
C GLY A 78 -2.76 -12.01 4.39
N ALA A 79 -2.92 -10.99 3.54
CA ALA A 79 -2.27 -10.90 2.23
C ALA A 79 -1.25 -9.76 2.20
N ILE A 80 -0.16 -9.97 1.48
CA ILE A 80 0.85 -8.96 1.15
C ILE A 80 0.67 -8.63 -0.32
N HIS A 81 0.38 -7.37 -0.60
CA HIS A 81 0.22 -6.85 -1.95
C HIS A 81 1.50 -6.14 -2.38
N THR A 82 1.85 -6.30 -3.65
CA THR A 82 3.03 -5.69 -4.26
C THR A 82 2.66 -5.12 -5.62
N VAL A 83 2.96 -3.84 -5.83
CA VAL A 83 2.72 -3.13 -7.10
C VAL A 83 3.97 -2.36 -7.50
N ALA A 84 4.51 -2.65 -8.68
CA ALA A 84 5.56 -1.85 -9.29
C ALA A 84 4.93 -0.70 -10.09
N VAL A 85 5.19 0.54 -9.67
CA VAL A 85 4.74 1.75 -10.36
C VAL A 85 5.90 2.23 -11.23
N GLY A 86 5.88 1.85 -12.51
CA GLY A 86 6.88 2.22 -13.50
C GLY A 86 6.52 3.44 -14.35
N GLY A 87 7.43 3.82 -15.25
CA GLY A 87 7.24 4.94 -16.19
C GLY A 87 7.19 6.31 -15.49
N LEU A 88 7.77 6.40 -14.29
CA LEU A 88 7.80 7.64 -13.52
C LEU A 88 8.84 8.61 -14.09
N ALA A 89 8.60 9.90 -13.91
CA ALA A 89 9.57 10.93 -14.21
C ALA A 89 10.66 10.97 -13.11
N PRO A 90 11.95 11.10 -13.47
CA PRO A 90 13.02 11.30 -12.49
C PRO A 90 12.86 12.58 -11.65
N ASP A 91 13.47 12.61 -10.46
CA ASP A 91 13.45 13.72 -9.49
C ASP A 91 12.06 14.36 -9.26
N THR A 92 11.01 13.54 -9.24
CA THR A 92 9.62 13.99 -9.22
C THR A 92 8.90 13.54 -7.96
N LEU A 93 8.15 14.44 -7.33
CA LEU A 93 7.27 14.12 -6.20
C LEU A 93 5.98 13.49 -6.73
N TYR A 94 5.68 12.29 -6.25
CA TYR A 94 4.42 11.60 -6.52
C TYR A 94 3.58 11.50 -5.25
N TYR A 95 2.28 11.69 -5.42
CA TYR A 95 1.25 11.32 -4.46
C TYR A 95 0.74 9.93 -4.83
N TYR A 96 0.43 9.10 -3.83
CA TYR A 96 -0.13 7.78 -4.06
C TYR A 96 -1.09 7.33 -2.95
N SER A 97 -2.01 6.45 -3.30
CA SER A 97 -2.82 5.66 -2.38
C SER A 97 -2.95 4.23 -2.92
N CYS A 98 -2.64 3.25 -2.08
CA CYS A 98 -2.83 1.83 -2.39
C CYS A 98 -4.17 1.32 -1.86
N GLY A 99 -4.65 0.21 -2.41
CA GLY A 99 -5.80 -0.51 -1.89
C GLY A 99 -6.65 -1.14 -2.99
N ASP A 100 -7.94 -1.22 -2.69
CA ASP A 100 -8.97 -1.84 -3.51
C ASP A 100 -10.27 -1.03 -3.35
N ALA A 101 -11.07 -0.92 -4.41
CA ALA A 101 -12.29 -0.11 -4.40
C ALA A 101 -13.35 -0.59 -3.39
N THR A 102 -13.37 -1.88 -3.10
CA THR A 102 -14.32 -2.54 -2.19
C THR A 102 -13.75 -2.75 -0.79
N ALA A 103 -12.46 -3.04 -0.65
CA ALA A 103 -11.81 -3.24 0.65
C ALA A 103 -11.38 -1.92 1.30
N GLY A 104 -11.18 -0.87 0.51
CA GLY A 104 -10.83 0.45 0.97
C GLY A 104 -9.46 0.91 0.48
N TRP A 105 -9.27 2.22 0.51
CA TRP A 105 -8.05 2.89 0.12
C TRP A 105 -7.27 3.37 1.34
N SER A 106 -5.95 3.37 1.23
CA SER A 106 -5.09 3.98 2.23
C SER A 106 -5.18 5.51 2.21
N ALA A 107 -4.71 6.18 3.26
CA ALA A 107 -4.49 7.62 3.21
C ALA A 107 -3.46 7.98 2.11
N THR A 108 -3.63 9.14 1.47
CA THR A 108 -2.66 9.63 0.47
C THR A 108 -1.31 9.89 1.13
N ARG A 109 -0.25 9.35 0.52
CA ARG A 109 1.15 9.52 0.91
C ARG A 109 1.97 10.05 -0.26
N THR A 110 3.23 10.35 -0.02
CA THR A 110 4.14 10.81 -1.08
C THR A 110 5.45 10.03 -1.10
N PHE A 111 6.09 10.02 -2.27
CA PHE A 111 7.48 9.63 -2.45
C PHE A 111 8.12 10.49 -3.54
N ARG A 112 9.44 10.46 -3.62
CA ARG A 112 10.21 11.12 -4.69
C ARG A 112 11.10 10.11 -5.38
N THR A 113 11.05 10.08 -6.71
CA THR A 113 11.96 9.29 -7.55
C THR A 113 13.37 9.84 -7.47
N ALA A 114 14.37 8.98 -7.67
CA ALA A 114 15.75 9.43 -7.79
C ALA A 114 15.92 10.33 -9.03
N ALA A 115 16.98 11.16 -9.02
CA ALA A 115 17.38 11.89 -10.22
C ALA A 115 18.00 10.93 -11.24
N ALA A 116 17.77 11.18 -12.54
CA ALA A 116 18.40 10.42 -13.61
C ALA A 116 19.92 10.66 -13.69
N ALA A 117 20.35 11.88 -13.37
CA ALA A 117 21.77 12.20 -13.25
C ALA A 117 22.26 11.93 -11.83
N ALA A 118 23.54 11.56 -11.70
CA ALA A 118 24.19 11.42 -10.40
C ALA A 118 24.06 12.71 -9.59
N LYS A 119 23.52 12.59 -8.38
CA LYS A 119 23.31 13.68 -7.43
C LYS A 119 23.71 13.20 -6.05
N ALA A 120 24.17 14.10 -5.19
CA ALA A 120 24.42 13.77 -3.80
C ALA A 120 23.13 13.26 -3.14
N ILE A 121 23.23 12.13 -2.44
CA ILE A 121 22.13 11.53 -1.69
C ILE A 121 22.52 11.39 -0.22
N VAL A 122 21.51 11.42 0.66
CA VAL A 122 21.67 11.12 2.07
C VAL A 122 21.04 9.76 2.33
N ILE A 123 21.84 8.82 2.82
CA ILE A 123 21.39 7.49 3.18
C ILE A 123 21.38 7.39 4.71
N ALA A 124 20.24 6.99 5.27
CA ALA A 124 20.17 6.60 6.67
C ALA A 124 20.47 5.11 6.80
N ALA A 125 21.52 4.76 7.53
CA ALA A 125 21.86 3.37 7.85
C ALA A 125 21.45 3.06 9.30
N TYR A 126 20.65 2.01 9.49
CA TYR A 126 20.20 1.53 10.79
C TYR A 126 20.12 0.00 10.79
N GLY A 127 20.30 -0.62 11.96
CA GLY A 127 20.22 -2.07 12.18
C GLY A 127 19.57 -2.37 13.52
N ASP A 128 19.16 -3.62 13.72
CA ASP A 128 18.64 -4.15 15.00
C ASP A 128 17.55 -3.28 15.67
N ALA A 129 16.67 -2.69 14.85
CA ALA A 129 15.67 -1.75 15.34
C ALA A 129 14.77 -2.37 16.42
N GLY A 130 14.44 -3.66 16.27
CA GLY A 130 13.56 -4.40 17.19
C GLY A 130 12.18 -3.75 17.35
N THR A 131 11.30 -4.42 18.10
CA THR A 131 9.98 -3.88 18.45
C THR A 131 9.67 -3.99 19.94
N SER A 132 10.65 -4.39 20.76
CA SER A 132 10.45 -4.63 22.19
C SER A 132 10.23 -3.33 22.97
N ALA A 133 9.41 -3.39 24.03
CA ALA A 133 9.24 -2.26 24.95
C ALA A 133 10.58 -1.79 25.55
N LEU A 134 11.53 -2.71 25.76
CA LEU A 134 12.89 -2.41 26.22
C LEU A 134 13.69 -1.61 25.20
N ALA A 135 13.51 -1.86 23.89
CA ALA A 135 14.14 -1.10 22.83
C ALA A 135 13.62 0.34 22.76
N LEU A 136 12.32 0.55 23.03
CA LEU A 136 11.71 1.88 23.09
C LEU A 136 12.21 2.67 24.32
N ALA A 137 12.25 2.05 25.51
CA ALA A 137 12.70 2.68 26.75
C ALA A 137 14.18 3.13 26.70
N ARG A 138 15.07 2.32 26.10
CA ARG A 138 16.50 2.69 25.91
C ARG A 138 16.70 3.90 25.00
N LYS A 139 15.84 4.07 23.98
CA LYS A 139 15.89 5.21 23.06
C LYS A 139 15.48 6.53 23.73
N LEU A 140 14.60 6.46 24.74
CA LEU A 140 14.15 7.61 25.53
C LEU A 140 15.14 7.96 26.66
N LEU A 141 15.65 6.98 27.39
CA LEU A 141 16.63 7.21 28.47
C LEU A 141 17.97 7.76 27.94
N SER A 142 18.43 7.32 26.76
CA SER A 142 19.66 7.84 26.12
C SER A 142 19.50 9.23 25.49
N ARG A 143 18.28 9.77 25.39
CA ARG A 143 18.01 11.17 25.03
C ARG A 143 17.93 12.09 26.24
N GLY A 144 17.52 11.59 27.41
CA GLY A 144 17.47 12.37 28.66
C GLY A 144 18.84 12.68 29.27
N ALA A 145 19.86 11.87 29.01
CA ALA A 145 21.20 12.02 29.59
C ALA A 145 22.16 12.97 28.83
N ARG A 146 21.68 13.71 27.82
CA ARG A 146 22.51 14.64 27.03
C ARG A 146 22.25 16.13 27.29
N ASN A 147 21.42 16.46 28.28
CA ASN A 147 21.13 17.84 28.68
C ASN A 147 21.41 18.10 30.18
N LEU A 148 22.46 17.48 30.74
CA LEU A 148 23.06 17.86 32.02
C LEU A 148 24.56 18.02 31.84
#